data_AF-A0A402BVA5-F1
#
_entry.id   AF-A0A402BVA5-F1
#
_cell.length_a   1.000
_cell.length_b   1.000
_cell.length_c   1.000
_cell.angle_alpha   90.00
_cell.angle_beta   90.00
_cell.angle_gamma   90.00
#
_symmetry.space_group_name_H-M   'P 1'
#
loop_
_entity.id
_entity.type
_entity.pdbx_description
1 polymer ?
#
loop_
_entity_poly.entity_id
_entity_poly.type
_entity_poly.pdbx_seq_one_letter_code
_entity_poly.pdbx_strand_id
1 'polypeptide(L)'
;MTDEEISKYLVKNIEILEKIAVNTNTQLRFIYRQEMRGLRRIIQERECLIGELTIVAELLSNQTEWENKAQFQPLLQTIRDKQKQILNLSRDGLEAAMTERNKLKAKLQRFRVMRNVQNRYVNVWMPPFGSRINAKG
;
A
#
# COMPACT_ATOMS: atom_id res chain seq x y z
N MET A 1 17.63 24.84 19.65
CA MET A 1 18.25 23.66 19.01
C MET A 1 19.58 24.08 18.41
N THR A 2 20.64 23.29 18.59
CA THR A 2 21.95 23.58 17.99
C THR A 2 21.96 23.23 16.50
N ASP A 3 22.90 23.79 15.73
CA ASP A 3 23.04 23.47 14.31
C ASP A 3 23.37 21.98 14.08
N GLU A 4 24.07 21.35 15.03
CA GLU A 4 24.36 19.92 15.01
C GLU A 4 23.10 19.07 15.22
N GLU A 5 22.23 19.46 16.16
CA GLU A 5 20.93 18.80 16.36
C GLU A 5 20.03 18.92 15.13
N ILE A 6 19.96 20.11 14.52
CA ILE A 6 19.20 20.33 13.29
C ILE A 6 19.71 19.41 12.17
N SER A 7 21.03 19.38 11.96
CA SER A 7 21.65 18.49 10.96
C SER A 7 21.27 17.03 11.21
N LYS A 8 21.35 16.56 12.45
CA LYS A 8 20.99 15.20 12.85
C LYS A 8 19.53 14.88 12.53
N TYR A 9 18.60 15.79 12.80
CA TYR A 9 17.18 15.58 12.49
C TYR A 9 16.91 15.59 10.97
N LEU A 10 17.57 16.47 10.21
CA LEU A 10 17.46 16.48 8.76
C LEU A 10 18.00 15.20 8.12
N VAL A 11 19.15 14.69 8.60
CA VAL A 11 19.69 13.39 8.16
C VAL A 11 18.73 12.25 8.50
N LYS A 12 18.20 12.23 9.72
CA LYS A 12 17.18 11.23 10.12
C LYS A 12 15.94 11.30 9.23
N ASN A 13 15.49 12.50 8.85
CA ASN A 13 14.37 12.69 7.92
C ASN A 13 14.66 12.02 6.56
N ILE A 14 15.86 12.24 6.01
CA ILE A 14 16.33 11.61 4.76
C ILE A 14 16.32 10.08 4.87
N GLU A 15 16.85 9.50 5.96
CA GLU A 15 16.87 8.06 6.19
C GLU A 15 15.45 7.45 6.24
N ILE A 16 14.51 8.12 6.91
CA ILE A 16 13.13 7.65 6.97
C ILE A 16 12.48 7.72 5.58
N LEU A 17 12.71 8.79 4.82
CA LEU A 17 12.22 8.90 3.44
C LEU A 17 12.80 7.81 2.54
N GLU A 18 14.05 7.41 2.72
CA GLU A 18 14.64 6.28 1.99
C GLU A 18 13.92 4.97 2.28
N LYS A 19 13.65 4.69 3.57
CA LYS A 19 12.86 3.50 3.96
C LYS A 19 11.47 3.53 3.34
N ILE A 20 10.79 4.69 3.34
CA ILE A 20 9.47 4.85 2.71
C ILE A 20 9.55 4.59 1.19
N ALA A 21 10.59 5.10 0.51
CA ALA A 21 10.78 4.87 -0.92
C ALA A 21 10.99 3.37 -1.23
N VAL A 22 11.80 2.66 -0.45
CA VAL A 22 11.99 1.20 -0.57
C VAL A 22 10.68 0.45 -0.33
N ASN A 23 9.93 0.82 0.71
CA ASN A 23 8.63 0.22 1.02
C ASN A 23 7.63 0.45 -0.12
N THR A 24 7.59 1.65 -0.70
CA THR A 24 6.68 1.98 -1.80
C THR A 24 6.99 1.15 -3.05
N ASN A 25 8.28 0.98 -3.39
CA ASN A 25 8.69 0.09 -4.48
C ASN A 25 8.32 -1.38 -4.21
N THR A 26 8.47 -1.85 -2.98
CA THR A 26 8.13 -3.23 -2.61
C THR A 26 6.62 -3.45 -2.60
N GLN A 27 5.84 -2.46 -2.14
CA GLN A 27 4.38 -2.45 -2.24
C GLN A 27 3.92 -2.62 -3.69
N LEU A 28 4.54 -1.89 -4.63
CA LEU A 28 4.22 -2.01 -6.06
C LEU A 28 4.45 -3.45 -6.57
N ARG A 29 5.57 -4.09 -6.19
CA ARG A 29 5.84 -5.49 -6.55
C ARG A 29 4.78 -6.44 -5.97
N PHE A 30 4.40 -6.27 -4.71
CA PHE A 30 3.38 -7.10 -4.09
C PHE A 30 1.98 -6.89 -4.70
N ILE A 31 1.65 -5.69 -5.17
CA ILE A 31 0.41 -5.42 -5.92
C ILE A 31 0.39 -6.30 -7.19
N TYR A 32 1.44 -6.25 -7.99
CA TYR A 32 1.52 -7.03 -9.24
C TYR A 32 1.48 -8.54 -9.00
N ARG A 33 2.11 -9.01 -7.90
CA ARG A 33 2.10 -10.43 -7.51
C ARG A 33 0.87 -10.86 -6.72
N GLN A 34 -0.02 -9.93 -6.39
CA GLN A 34 -1.24 -10.17 -5.61
C GLN A 34 -0.96 -10.73 -4.20
N GLU A 35 0.19 -10.34 -3.61
CA GLU A 35 0.67 -10.80 -2.31
C GLU A 35 0.03 -10.01 -1.14
N MET A 36 -1.24 -10.27 -0.86
CA MET A 36 -2.04 -9.48 0.10
C MET A 36 -1.53 -9.49 1.55
N ARG A 37 -0.81 -10.53 1.98
CA ARG A 37 -0.18 -10.58 3.31
C ARG A 37 1.02 -9.63 3.39
N GLY A 38 1.87 -9.66 2.36
CA GLY A 38 3.01 -8.74 2.24
C GLY A 38 2.55 -7.29 2.15
N LEU A 39 1.48 -7.02 1.39
CA LEU A 39 0.91 -5.68 1.28
C LEU A 39 0.47 -5.10 2.63
N ARG A 40 -0.27 -5.88 3.42
CA ARG A 40 -0.72 -5.42 4.74
C ARG A 40 0.44 -5.06 5.65
N ARG A 41 1.47 -5.92 5.70
CA ARG A 41 2.67 -5.67 6.50
C ARG A 41 3.37 -4.37 6.07
N ILE A 42 3.59 -4.18 4.77
CA ILE A 42 4.29 -2.99 4.26
C ILE A 42 3.50 -1.70 4.51
N ILE A 43 2.17 -1.75 4.41
CA ILE A 43 1.32 -0.58 4.71
C ILE A 43 1.47 -0.18 6.18
N GLN A 44 1.45 -1.14 7.10
CA GLN A 44 1.67 -0.88 8.53
C GLN A 44 3.08 -0.33 8.81
N GLU A 45 4.12 -0.94 8.23
CA GLU A 45 5.48 -0.42 8.36
C GLU A 45 5.60 1.02 7.82
N ARG A 46 4.91 1.33 6.73
CA ARG A 46 4.87 2.69 6.16
C ARG A 46 4.11 3.67 7.07
N GLU A 47 3.01 3.27 7.69
CA GLU A 47 2.30 4.11 8.68
C GLU A 47 3.20 4.46 9.86
N CYS A 48 3.96 3.49 10.39
CA CYS A 48 4.94 3.74 11.44
C CYS A 48 6.01 4.76 11.00
N LEU A 49 6.57 4.59 9.81
CA LEU A 49 7.59 5.51 9.27
C LEU A 49 7.03 6.93 9.05
N ILE A 50 5.77 7.05 8.63
CA ILE A 50 5.11 8.36 8.52
C ILE A 50 4.96 9.00 9.91
N GLY A 51 4.59 8.21 10.93
CA GLY A 51 4.59 8.69 12.32
C GLY A 51 5.97 9.13 12.82
N GLU A 52 7.03 8.42 12.44
CA GLU A 52 8.39 8.87 12.76
C GLU A 52 8.74 10.20 12.06
N LEU A 53 8.31 10.39 10.81
CA LEU A 53 8.49 11.66 10.09
C LEU A 53 7.74 12.81 10.76
N THR A 54 6.51 12.61 11.23
CA THR A 54 5.76 13.67 11.90
C THR A 54 6.46 14.09 13.18
N ILE A 55 6.98 13.16 13.97
CA ILE A 55 7.77 13.47 15.18
C ILE A 55 9.02 14.29 14.82
N VAL A 56 9.76 13.90 13.78
CA VAL A 56 10.95 14.64 13.35
C VAL A 56 10.57 16.05 12.86
N ALA A 57 9.46 16.18 12.14
CA ALA A 57 8.96 17.48 11.67
C ALA A 57 8.53 18.38 12.83
N GLU A 58 7.84 17.85 13.84
CA GLU A 58 7.45 18.60 15.05
C GLU A 58 8.68 19.12 15.79
N LEU A 59 9.70 18.27 15.98
CA LEU A 59 10.97 18.66 16.62
C LEU A 59 11.66 19.82 15.88
N LEU A 60 11.63 19.79 14.55
CA LEU A 60 12.20 20.83 13.69
C LEU A 60 11.36 22.12 13.63
N SER A 61 10.03 22.01 13.76
CA SER A 61 9.11 23.17 13.66
C SER A 61 9.17 24.13 14.84
N ASN A 62 9.71 23.70 15.98
CA ASN A 62 9.81 24.52 17.19
C ASN A 62 10.77 25.72 17.05
N GLN A 63 11.53 25.80 15.96
CA GLN A 63 12.42 26.91 15.66
C GLN A 63 12.58 26.99 14.13
N THR A 64 12.15 28.05 13.45
CA THR A 64 12.17 28.12 11.96
C THR A 64 13.39 28.87 11.39
N GLU A 65 14.21 29.48 12.25
CA GLU A 65 15.37 30.29 11.87
C GLU A 65 16.44 29.51 11.08
N TRP A 66 16.45 28.19 11.19
CA TRP A 66 17.41 27.33 10.49
C TRP A 66 17.03 27.06 9.03
N GLU A 67 15.76 27.19 8.64
CA GLU A 67 15.27 26.79 7.31
C GLU A 67 15.95 27.55 6.16
N ASN A 68 16.34 28.80 6.42
CA ASN A 68 16.99 29.68 5.45
C ASN A 68 18.52 29.64 5.52
N LYS A 69 19.12 28.88 6.45
CA LYS A 69 20.58 28.79 6.55
C LYS A 69 21.15 28.02 5.35
N ALA A 70 22.15 28.62 4.69
CA ALA A 70 22.78 28.06 3.49
C ALA A 70 23.31 26.63 3.70
N GLN A 71 23.85 26.34 4.89
CA GLN A 71 24.42 25.04 5.22
C GLN A 71 23.42 23.86 5.18
N PHE A 72 22.12 24.13 5.34
CA PHE A 72 21.08 23.10 5.33
C PHE A 72 20.37 22.95 3.98
N GLN A 73 20.61 23.86 3.03
CA GLN A 73 19.95 23.83 1.71
C GLN A 73 20.18 22.52 0.95
N PRO A 74 21.38 21.90 0.94
CA PRO A 74 21.59 20.61 0.27
C PRO A 74 20.73 19.48 0.86
N LEU A 75 20.58 19.44 2.18
CA LEU A 75 19.75 18.45 2.88
C LEU A 75 18.27 18.69 2.60
N LEU A 76 17.82 19.95 2.67
CA LEU A 76 16.44 20.33 2.34
C LEU A 76 16.08 19.98 0.89
N GLN A 77 17.00 20.20 -0.05
CA GLN A 77 16.80 19.82 -1.44
C GLN A 77 16.66 18.31 -1.59
N THR A 78 17.54 17.54 -0.94
CA THR A 78 17.47 16.06 -0.92
C THR A 78 16.13 15.56 -0.36
N ILE A 79 15.65 16.17 0.73
CA ILE A 79 14.34 15.85 1.33
C ILE A 79 13.21 16.11 0.31
N ARG A 80 13.20 17.28 -0.33
CA ARG A 80 12.18 17.64 -1.34
C ARG A 80 12.17 16.67 -2.52
N ASP A 81 13.35 16.31 -3.02
CA ASP A 81 13.48 15.39 -4.15
C ASP A 81 12.96 13.99 -3.80
N LYS A 82 13.29 13.48 -2.60
CA LYS A 82 12.78 12.19 -2.11
C LYS A 82 11.27 12.23 -1.87
N GLN A 83 10.74 13.30 -1.29
CA GLN A 83 9.29 13.46 -1.11
C GLN A 83 8.56 13.41 -2.47
N LYS A 84 9.06 14.14 -3.46
CA LYS A 84 8.51 14.12 -4.83
C LYS A 84 8.57 12.71 -5.43
N GLN A 85 9.69 12.01 -5.27
CA GLN A 85 9.84 10.63 -5.74
C GLN A 85 8.81 9.69 -5.08
N ILE A 86 8.64 9.76 -3.77
CA ILE A 86 7.69 8.93 -3.02
C ILE A 86 6.25 9.20 -3.47
N LEU A 87 5.88 10.46 -3.69
CA LEU A 87 4.55 10.84 -4.18
C LEU A 87 4.27 10.24 -5.57
N ASN A 88 5.23 10.34 -6.49
CA ASN A 88 5.11 9.75 -7.82
C ASN A 88 4.94 8.23 -7.73
N LEU A 89 5.81 7.54 -6.99
CA LEU A 89 5.71 6.08 -6.81
C LEU A 89 4.40 5.65 -6.13
N SER A 90 3.89 6.47 -5.20
CA SER A 90 2.63 6.19 -4.52
C SER A 90 1.44 6.32 -5.47
N ARG A 91 1.46 7.33 -6.35
CA ARG A 91 0.45 7.49 -7.40
C ARG A 91 0.45 6.28 -8.33
N ASP A 92 1.62 5.88 -8.83
CA ASP A 92 1.76 4.71 -9.69
C ASP A 92 1.26 3.44 -8.99
N GLY A 93 1.56 3.30 -7.70
CA GLY A 93 1.05 2.22 -6.85
C GLY A 93 -0.47 2.17 -6.74
N LEU A 94 -1.13 3.32 -6.58
CA LEU A 94 -2.60 3.39 -6.54
C LEU A 94 -3.22 2.99 -7.87
N GLU A 95 -2.67 3.48 -8.99
CA GLU A 95 -3.12 3.14 -10.34
C GLU A 95 -2.95 1.64 -10.63
N ALA A 96 -1.81 1.05 -10.24
CA ALA A 96 -1.57 -0.38 -10.34
C ALA A 96 -2.55 -1.20 -9.48
N ALA A 97 -2.80 -0.78 -8.23
CA ALA A 97 -3.71 -1.46 -7.32
C ALA A 97 -5.15 -1.45 -7.85
N MET A 98 -5.62 -0.33 -8.40
CA MET A 98 -6.94 -0.23 -9.02
C MET A 98 -7.06 -1.17 -10.23
N THR A 99 -6.02 -1.21 -11.05
CA THR A 99 -5.96 -2.09 -12.22
C THR A 99 -6.02 -3.57 -11.83
N GLU A 100 -5.20 -3.99 -10.87
CA GLU A 100 -5.19 -5.38 -10.38
C GLU A 100 -6.49 -5.76 -9.68
N ARG A 101 -7.10 -4.85 -8.90
CA ARG A 101 -8.44 -5.05 -8.31
C ARG A 101 -9.49 -5.34 -9.38
N ASN A 102 -9.49 -4.58 -10.47
CA ASN A 102 -10.44 -4.76 -11.56
C ASN A 102 -10.21 -6.11 -12.28
N LYS A 103 -8.95 -6.50 -12.51
CA LYS A 103 -8.61 -7.83 -13.06
C LYS A 103 -9.09 -8.96 -12.17
N LEU A 104 -8.88 -8.87 -10.85
CA LEU A 104 -9.34 -9.86 -9.88
C LEU A 104 -10.87 -9.97 -9.87
N LYS A 105 -11.58 -8.83 -9.90
CA LYS A 105 -13.05 -8.81 -9.99
C LYS A 105 -13.55 -9.54 -11.24
N ALA A 106 -12.93 -9.29 -12.40
CA ALA A 106 -13.28 -9.96 -13.64
C ALA A 106 -13.03 -11.48 -13.58
N LYS A 107 -11.89 -11.91 -13.01
CA LYS A 107 -11.58 -13.33 -12.78
C LYS A 107 -12.63 -14.00 -11.89
N LEU A 108 -12.99 -13.37 -10.77
CA LEU A 108 -14.01 -13.88 -9.84
C LEU A 108 -15.37 -14.03 -10.52
N GLN A 109 -15.76 -13.08 -11.36
CA GLN A 109 -17.01 -13.17 -12.11
C GLN A 109 -17.02 -14.38 -13.06
N ARG A 110 -15.91 -14.63 -13.77
CA ARG A 110 -15.76 -15.82 -14.63
C ARG A 110 -15.89 -17.12 -13.82
N PHE A 111 -15.25 -17.20 -12.65
CA PHE A 111 -15.37 -18.37 -11.78
C PHE A 111 -16.80 -18.59 -11.29
N ARG A 112 -17.54 -17.53 -10.94
CA ARG A 112 -18.96 -17.62 -10.54
C ARG A 112 -19.83 -18.15 -11.68
N VAL A 113 -19.62 -17.65 -12.89
CA VAL A 113 -20.34 -18.13 -14.09
C VAL A 113 -20.04 -19.61 -14.32
N MET A 114 -18.76 -20.01 -14.30
CA MET A 114 -18.35 -21.42 -14.49
C MET A 114 -18.96 -22.33 -13.41
N ARG A 115 -18.94 -21.92 -12.15
CA ARG A 115 -19.55 -22.68 -11.04
C ARG A 115 -21.06 -22.84 -11.23
N ASN A 116 -21.75 -21.79 -11.67
CA ASN A 116 -23.18 -21.85 -11.94
C ASN A 116 -23.50 -22.79 -13.11
N VAL A 117 -22.68 -22.78 -14.17
CA VAL A 117 -22.79 -23.71 -15.29
C VAL A 117 -22.58 -25.14 -14.79
N GLN A 118 -21.49 -25.43 -14.08
CA GLN A 118 -21.23 -26.74 -13.51
C GLN A 118 -22.37 -27.22 -12.62
N ASN A 119 -22.85 -26.39 -11.69
CA ASN A 119 -23.96 -26.75 -10.81
C ASN A 119 -25.24 -27.05 -11.61
N ARG A 120 -25.56 -26.26 -12.64
CA ARG A 120 -26.74 -26.50 -13.48
C ARG A 120 -26.61 -27.77 -14.32
N TYR A 121 -25.45 -28.01 -14.93
CA TYR A 121 -25.23 -29.24 -15.68
C TYR A 121 -25.27 -30.47 -14.76
N VAL A 122 -24.52 -30.47 -13.66
CA VAL A 122 -24.47 -31.59 -12.71
C VAL A 122 -25.86 -31.87 -12.09
N ASN A 123 -26.60 -30.83 -11.69
CA ASN A 123 -27.94 -31.01 -11.11
C ASN A 123 -29.01 -31.44 -12.13
N VAL A 124 -28.80 -31.20 -13.43
CA VAL A 124 -29.73 -31.67 -14.48
C VAL A 124 -29.54 -33.17 -14.76
N TRP A 125 -28.33 -33.71 -14.56
CA TRP A 125 -28.01 -35.12 -14.84
C TRP A 125 -27.99 -36.02 -13.60
N MET A 126 -28.00 -35.45 -12.39
CA MET A 126 -28.16 -36.23 -11.15
C MET A 126 -29.65 -36.45 -10.84
N PRO A 127 -30.09 -37.69 -10.58
CA PRO A 127 -31.44 -37.92 -10.08
C PRO A 127 -31.63 -37.17 -8.75
N PRO A 128 -32.82 -36.62 -8.46
CA PRO A 128 -33.08 -35.96 -7.19
C PRO A 128 -32.91 -36.97 -6.06
N PHE A 129 -31.78 -36.89 -5.34
CA PHE A 129 -31.59 -37.65 -4.12
C PHE A 129 -32.54 -37.10 -3.06
N GLY A 130 -33.64 -37.82 -2.84
CA GLY A 130 -34.54 -37.62 -1.70
C GLY A 130 -35.68 -36.63 -1.93
N SER A 131 -36.58 -36.89 -2.89
CA SER A 131 -37.97 -36.47 -2.72
C SER A 131 -38.66 -37.48 -1.80
N ARG A 132 -38.81 -37.15 -0.52
CA ARG A 132 -39.81 -37.82 0.32
C ARG A 132 -41.18 -37.47 -0.27
N ILE A 133 -41.68 -38.35 -1.14
CA ILE A 133 -43.09 -38.38 -1.52
C ILE A 133 -43.85 -38.86 -0.28
N ASN A 134 -44.19 -37.94 0.61
CA ASN A 134 -45.25 -38.17 1.59
C ASN A 134 -46.57 -38.09 0.83
N ALA A 135 -46.91 -39.16 0.10
CA ALA A 135 -48.27 -39.43 -0.29
C ALA A 135 -49.04 -39.73 1.00
N LYS A 136 -49.85 -38.77 1.46
CA LYS A 136 -50.88 -39.03 2.47
C LYS A 136 -51.89 -40.00 1.86
N GLY A 137 -51.80 -41.26 2.26
CA GLY A 137 -52.92 -42.22 2.28
C GLY A 137 -53.46 -42.31 3.69
#